data_AF-A0A1G8M7W9-F1
#
_entry.id   AF-A0A1G8M7W9-F1
#
_cell.length_a   1.000
_cell.length_b   1.000
_cell.length_c   1.000
_cell.angle_alpha   90.00
_cell.angle_beta   90.00
_cell.angle_gamma   90.00
#
_symmetry.space_group_name_H-M   'P 1'
#
loop_
_entity.id
_entity.type
_entity.pdbx_description
1 polymer ?
#
loop_
_entity_poly.entity_id
_entity_poly.type
_entity_poly.pdbx_seq_one_letter_code
_entity_poly.pdbx_strand_id
1 'polypeptide(L)'
;MYLFIYVVILIAIGLGNKALQSFSGHYDLLSLLADLPLILFTYFGLIALWGRARHGRYLTATFWKGYFLALMVSIVVLPFVQPELQQLMTESGPLQMVLAYGVMSAIMLPYYWGLYRYAFRSPQLWQQR
;
A
#
# COMPACT_ATOMS: atom_id res chain seq x y z
N MET A 1 -13.98 -8.33 7.23
CA MET A 1 -12.97 -9.07 8.00
C MET A 1 -11.91 -9.71 7.11
N TYR A 2 -12.26 -10.59 6.17
CA TYR A 2 -11.30 -11.30 5.30
C TYR A 2 -10.29 -10.40 4.57
N LEU A 3 -10.76 -9.30 3.97
CA LEU A 3 -9.89 -8.35 3.26
C LEU A 3 -8.89 -7.66 4.19
N PHE A 4 -9.26 -7.38 5.44
CA PHE A 4 -8.35 -6.82 6.44
C PHE A 4 -7.26 -7.85 6.80
N ILE A 5 -7.64 -9.10 7.08
CA ILE A 5 -6.70 -10.18 7.40
C ILE A 5 -5.71 -10.41 6.25
N TYR A 6 -6.20 -10.47 5.01
CA TYR A 6 -5.37 -10.62 3.80
C TYR A 6 -4.28 -9.53 3.73
N VAL A 7 -4.66 -8.28 3.94
CA VAL A 7 -3.74 -7.14 3.88
C VAL A 7 -2.74 -7.17 5.04
N VAL A 8 -3.18 -7.55 6.24
CA VAL A 8 -2.27 -7.72 7.39
C VAL A 8 -1.20 -8.78 7.09
N ILE A 9 -1.59 -9.92 6.50
CA ILE A 9 -0.64 -10.98 6.11
C ILE A 9 0.36 -10.46 5.07
N LEU A 10 -0.12 -9.76 4.03
CA LEU A 10 0.75 -9.15 3.01
C LEU A 10 1.78 -8.20 3.60
N ILE A 11 1.35 -7.34 4.53
CA ILE A 11 2.24 -6.39 5.21
C ILE A 11 3.22 -7.12 6.12
N ALA A 12 2.78 -8.15 6.84
CA ALA A 12 3.66 -8.95 7.68
C ALA A 12 4.76 -9.64 6.87
N ILE A 13 4.44 -10.18 5.69
CA ILE A 13 5.41 -10.74 4.76
C ILE A 13 6.39 -9.66 4.26
N GLY A 14 5.88 -8.50 3.85
CA GLY A 14 6.70 -7.39 3.38
C GLY A 14 7.66 -6.84 4.45
N LEU A 15 7.16 -6.64 5.68
CA LEU A 15 7.97 -6.23 6.83
C LEU A 15 8.99 -7.31 7.22
N GLY A 16 8.59 -8.59 7.20
CA GLY A 16 9.50 -9.71 7.44
C GLY A 16 10.65 -9.74 6.44
N ASN A 17 10.37 -9.52 5.16
CA ASN A 17 11.41 -9.44 4.12
C ASN A 17 12.37 -8.27 4.36
N LYS A 18 11.86 -7.08 4.71
CA LYS A 18 12.71 -5.91 5.03
C LYS A 18 13.53 -6.13 6.31
N ALA A 19 12.97 -6.78 7.32
CA ALA A 19 13.71 -7.13 8.54
C ALA A 19 14.88 -8.08 8.22
N LEU A 20 14.66 -9.10 7.38
CA LEU A 20 15.72 -10.00 6.92
C LEU A 20 16.81 -9.25 6.13
N GLN A 21 16.42 -8.31 5.25
CA GLN A 21 17.37 -7.46 4.53
C GLN A 21 18.20 -6.59 5.49
N SER A 22 17.57 -6.04 6.54
CA SER A 22 18.27 -5.29 7.59
C SER A 22 19.25 -6.14 8.39
N PHE A 23 18.88 -7.36 8.77
CA PHE A 23 19.81 -8.28 9.42
C PHE A 23 20.97 -8.72 8.53
N SER A 24 20.78 -8.71 7.20
CA SER A 24 21.84 -9.02 6.23
C SER A 24 22.78 -7.85 5.90
N GLY A 25 22.59 -6.67 6.52
CA GLY A 25 23.40 -5.48 6.27
C GLY A 25 23.14 -4.77 4.94
N HIS A 26 22.03 -5.10 4.26
CA HIS A 26 21.62 -4.49 2.99
C HIS A 26 20.52 -3.41 3.17
N TYR A 27 20.31 -2.92 4.39
CA TYR A 27 19.25 -1.97 4.70
C TYR A 27 19.73 -0.92 5.72
N ASP A 28 20.08 0.25 5.20
CA ASP A 28 20.68 1.34 5.95
C ASP A 28 19.64 2.35 6.44
N LEU A 29 20.03 3.22 7.38
CA LEU A 29 19.15 4.24 7.98
C LEU A 29 18.51 5.19 6.93
N LEU A 30 19.24 5.50 5.86
CA LEU A 30 18.74 6.27 4.72
C LEU A 30 17.63 5.55 3.95
N SER A 31 17.73 4.24 3.78
CA SER A 31 16.70 3.43 3.12
C SER A 31 15.41 3.36 3.94
N LEU A 32 15.53 3.31 5.28
CA LEU A 32 14.38 3.39 6.19
C LEU A 32 13.67 4.76 6.13
N LEU A 33 14.43 5.86 6.03
CA LEU A 33 13.87 7.20 5.84
C LEU A 33 13.17 7.34 4.48
N ALA A 34 13.72 6.75 3.42
CA ALA A 34 13.09 6.73 2.10
C ALA A 34 11.79 5.91 2.09
N ASP A 35 11.71 4.85 2.88
CA ASP A 35 10.54 3.99 3.01
C ASP A 35 9.43 4.52 3.93
N LEU A 36 9.77 5.43 4.84
CA LEU A 36 8.87 5.97 5.86
C LEU A 36 7.54 6.50 5.29
N PRO A 37 7.51 7.27 4.20
CA PRO A 37 6.27 7.70 3.57
C PRO A 37 5.39 6.51 3.18
N LEU A 38 5.97 5.51 2.50
CA LEU A 38 5.24 4.32 2.06
C LEU A 38 4.67 3.56 3.27
N ILE A 39 5.47 3.40 4.33
CA ILE A 39 5.07 2.77 5.59
C ILE A 39 3.86 3.51 6.20
N LEU A 40 3.93 4.84 6.30
CA LEU A 40 2.82 5.66 6.82
C LEU A 40 1.57 5.49 5.97
N PHE A 41 1.70 5.54 4.64
CA PHE A 41 0.59 5.30 3.72
C PHE A 41 -0.06 3.93 3.96
N THR A 42 0.73 2.89 4.15
CA THR A 42 0.24 1.54 4.45
C THR A 42 -0.53 1.48 5.77
N TYR A 43 -0.04 2.15 6.83
CA TYR A 43 -0.74 2.20 8.11
C TYR A 43 -2.08 2.93 8.05
N PHE A 44 -2.16 4.08 7.36
CA PHE A 44 -3.44 4.74 7.13
C PHE A 44 -4.42 3.85 6.37
N GLY A 45 -3.94 3.09 5.40
CA GLY A 45 -4.75 2.12 4.69
C GLY A 45 -5.27 1.01 5.58
N LEU A 46 -4.44 0.46 6.47
CA LEU A 46 -4.87 -0.51 7.48
C LEU A 46 -5.96 0.05 8.40
N ILE A 47 -5.85 1.30 8.84
CA ILE A 47 -6.88 1.98 9.65
C ILE A 47 -8.20 2.06 8.89
N ALA A 48 -8.17 2.41 7.61
CA ALA A 48 -9.36 2.43 6.76
C ALA A 48 -10.00 1.03 6.62
N LEU A 49 -9.21 -0.01 6.40
CA LEU A 49 -9.72 -1.38 6.26
C LEU A 49 -10.25 -1.93 7.59
N TRP A 50 -9.63 -1.58 8.70
CA TRP A 50 -10.12 -1.88 10.04
C TRP A 50 -11.46 -1.19 10.30
N GLY A 51 -11.56 0.11 10.01
CA GLY A 51 -12.82 0.87 10.11
C GLY A 51 -13.91 0.23 9.27
N ARG A 52 -13.59 -0.15 8.03
CA ARG A 52 -14.51 -0.91 7.18
C ARG A 52 -14.96 -2.22 7.82
N ALA A 53 -14.04 -3.00 8.39
CA ALA A 53 -14.36 -4.27 9.03
C ALA A 53 -15.23 -4.10 10.29
N ARG A 54 -15.08 -2.99 11.00
CA ARG A 54 -15.88 -2.62 12.18
C ARG A 54 -17.14 -1.82 11.84
N HIS A 55 -17.43 -1.59 10.55
CA HIS A 55 -18.53 -0.73 10.10
C HIS A 55 -18.48 0.68 10.72
N GLY A 56 -17.28 1.23 10.94
CA GLY A 56 -17.06 2.58 11.46
C GLY A 56 -16.19 3.41 10.53
N ARG A 57 -16.42 4.73 10.50
CA ARG A 57 -15.56 5.67 9.78
C ARG A 57 -14.72 6.47 10.76
N TYR A 58 -13.41 6.28 10.69
CA TYR A 58 -12.42 7.17 11.30
C TYR A 58 -12.17 8.34 10.33
N LEU A 59 -12.06 9.60 10.80
CA LEU A 59 -11.82 10.79 9.96
C LEU A 59 -12.92 11.12 8.90
N THR A 60 -12.72 12.22 8.17
CA THR A 60 -13.68 12.76 7.19
C THR A 60 -13.61 12.02 5.85
N ALA A 61 -14.71 12.01 5.08
CA ALA A 61 -14.70 11.42 3.74
C ALA A 61 -13.69 12.10 2.80
N THR A 62 -13.57 13.43 2.90
CA THR A 62 -12.64 14.22 2.09
C THR A 62 -11.19 13.79 2.31
N PHE A 63 -10.80 13.54 3.57
CA PHE A 63 -9.47 13.01 3.90
C PHE A 63 -9.20 11.69 3.17
N TRP A 64 -10.12 10.72 3.25
CA TRP A 64 -9.91 9.40 2.63
C TRP A 64 -9.93 9.44 1.11
N LYS A 65 -10.72 10.33 0.51
CA LYS A 65 -10.68 10.56 -0.94
C LYS A 65 -9.32 11.13 -1.37
N GLY A 66 -8.80 12.12 -0.63
CA GLY A 66 -7.47 12.70 -0.87
C GLY A 66 -6.36 11.67 -0.69
N TYR A 67 -6.42 10.89 0.39
CA TYR A 67 -5.49 9.78 0.64
C TYR A 67 -5.53 8.74 -0.49
N PHE A 68 -6.73 8.34 -0.94
CA PHE A 68 -6.87 7.38 -2.04
C PHE A 68 -6.30 7.93 -3.35
N LEU A 69 -6.53 9.21 -3.66
CA LEU A 69 -5.94 9.86 -4.83
C LEU A 69 -4.41 9.86 -4.73
N ALA A 70 -3.85 10.28 -3.60
CA ALA A 70 -2.40 10.28 -3.37
C ALA A 70 -1.79 8.88 -3.51
N LEU A 71 -2.51 7.84 -3.05
CA LEU A 71 -2.12 6.44 -3.23
C LEU A 71 -2.14 6.02 -4.71
N MET A 72 -3.14 6.45 -5.50
CA MET A 72 -3.16 6.15 -6.94
C MET A 72 -2.02 6.84 -7.69
N VAL A 73 -1.72 8.09 -7.32
CA VAL A 73 -0.56 8.82 -7.86
C VAL A 73 0.74 8.11 -7.51
N SER A 74 0.89 7.64 -6.26
CA SER A 74 2.12 6.94 -5.86
C SER A 74 2.31 5.64 -6.65
N ILE A 75 1.26 4.88 -6.93
CA ILE A 75 1.34 3.69 -7.80
C ILE A 75 1.92 4.08 -9.16
N VAL A 76 1.38 5.11 -9.82
CA VAL A 76 1.86 5.52 -11.15
C VAL A 76 3.29 6.05 -11.12
N VAL A 77 3.66 6.78 -10.07
CA VAL A 77 4.97 7.46 -9.98
C VAL A 77 6.07 6.53 -9.49
N LEU A 78 5.80 5.63 -8.54
CA LEU A 78 6.79 4.76 -7.89
C LEU A 78 7.73 4.02 -8.87
N PRO A 79 7.25 3.42 -9.98
CA PRO A 79 8.11 2.76 -10.98
C PRO A 79 9.24 3.64 -11.52
N PHE A 80 9.02 4.95 -11.57
CA PHE A 80 9.97 5.90 -12.14
C PHE A 80 10.96 6.44 -11.11
N VAL A 81 10.71 6.25 -9.81
CA VAL A 81 11.50 6.85 -8.73
C VAL A 81 12.19 5.81 -7.87
N GLN A 82 11.71 4.56 -7.84
CA GLN A 82 12.33 3.48 -7.08
C GLN A 82 13.59 2.94 -7.78
N PRO A 83 14.78 3.06 -7.15
CA PRO A 83 16.03 2.58 -7.73
C PRO A 83 16.01 1.09 -8.06
N GLU A 84 15.32 0.28 -7.27
CA GLU A 84 15.24 -1.18 -7.44
C GLU A 84 14.49 -1.55 -8.73
N LEU A 85 13.43 -0.80 -9.06
CA LEU A 85 12.68 -1.01 -10.29
C LEU A 85 13.44 -0.51 -11.53
N GLN A 86 14.21 0.57 -11.39
CA GLN A 86 15.11 1.05 -12.44
C GLN A 86 16.27 0.07 -12.68
N GLN A 87 16.83 -0.50 -11.62
CA GLN A 87 17.86 -1.51 -11.70
C GLN A 87 17.33 -2.78 -12.37
N LEU A 88 16.13 -3.25 -11.98
CA LEU A 88 15.45 -4.35 -12.65
C LEU A 88 15.23 -4.06 -14.14
N MET A 89 14.82 -2.84 -14.50
CA MET A 89 14.67 -2.43 -15.89
C MET A 89 16.00 -2.51 -16.67
N THR A 90 17.10 -2.16 -16.01
CA THR A 90 18.45 -2.14 -16.61
C THR A 90 19.03 -3.55 -16.77
N GLU A 91 18.83 -4.43 -15.78
CA GLU A 91 19.40 -5.77 -15.75
C GLU A 91 18.55 -6.81 -16.50
N SER A 92 17.22 -6.70 -16.39
CA SER A 92 16.25 -7.72 -16.81
C SER A 92 15.44 -7.29 -18.05
N GLY A 93 15.55 -6.03 -18.44
CA GLY A 93 14.81 -5.44 -19.54
C GLY A 93 13.37 -5.02 -19.21
N PRO A 94 12.74 -4.22 -20.07
CA PRO A 94 11.46 -3.55 -19.78
C PRO A 94 10.28 -4.52 -19.64
N LEU A 95 10.30 -5.66 -20.35
CA LEU A 95 9.23 -6.65 -20.26
C LEU A 95 9.14 -7.29 -18.86
N GLN A 96 10.29 -7.64 -18.28
CA GLN A 96 10.35 -8.26 -16.96
C GLN A 96 9.96 -7.27 -15.86
N MET A 97 10.34 -6.00 -16.01
CA MET A 97 9.87 -4.91 -15.15
C MET A 97 8.34 -4.78 -15.18
N VAL A 98 7.73 -4.73 -16.37
CA VAL A 98 6.26 -4.64 -16.51
C VAL A 98 5.56 -5.84 -15.89
N LEU A 99 6.10 -7.05 -16.08
CA LEU A 99 5.54 -8.26 -15.47
C LEU A 99 5.65 -8.25 -13.95
N ALA A 100 6.82 -7.97 -13.39
CA ALA A 100 7.04 -7.94 -11.95
C ALA A 100 6.16 -6.87 -11.27
N TYR A 101 6.15 -5.66 -11.84
CA TYR A 101 5.34 -4.56 -11.33
C TYR A 101 3.83 -4.81 -11.52
N GLY A 102 3.44 -5.41 -12.65
CA GLY A 102 2.04 -5.79 -12.93
C GLY A 102 1.52 -6.85 -11.97
N VAL A 103 2.31 -7.88 -11.67
CA VAL A 103 1.98 -8.90 -10.67
C VAL A 103 1.85 -8.28 -9.28
N MET A 104 2.79 -7.43 -8.88
CA MET A 104 2.72 -6.74 -7.58
C MET A 104 1.45 -5.87 -7.47
N SER A 105 1.14 -5.11 -8.52
CA SER A 105 -0.07 -4.29 -8.60
C SER A 105 -1.34 -5.14 -8.54
N ALA A 106 -1.36 -6.28 -9.22
CA ALA A 106 -2.49 -7.22 -9.22
C ALA A 106 -2.74 -7.82 -7.83
N ILE A 107 -1.67 -8.22 -7.13
CA ILE A 107 -1.75 -8.71 -5.74
C ILE A 107 -2.31 -7.63 -4.80
N MET A 108 -2.02 -6.36 -5.06
CA MET A 108 -2.50 -5.23 -4.24
C MET A 108 -3.90 -4.74 -4.63
N LEU A 109 -4.52 -5.25 -5.71
CA LEU A 109 -5.88 -4.84 -6.11
C LEU A 109 -6.93 -4.99 -5.00
N PRO A 110 -6.98 -6.10 -4.22
CA PRO A 110 -7.94 -6.22 -3.12
C PRO A 110 -7.75 -5.13 -2.06
N TYR A 111 -6.50 -4.72 -1.80
CA TYR A 111 -6.19 -3.62 -0.89
C TYR A 111 -6.75 -2.30 -1.42
N TYR A 112 -6.44 -1.93 -2.66
CA TYR A 112 -6.92 -0.69 -3.27
C TYR A 112 -8.44 -0.63 -3.38
N TRP A 113 -9.08 -1.74 -3.76
CA TRP A 113 -10.53 -1.87 -3.77
C TRP A 113 -11.13 -1.72 -2.37
N GLY A 114 -10.43 -2.28 -1.39
CA GLY A 114 -10.64 -2.12 0.04
C GLY A 114 -10.86 -0.66 0.43
N LEU A 115 -9.85 0.16 0.08
CA LEU A 115 -9.74 1.57 0.38
C LEU A 115 -10.70 2.43 -0.42
N TYR A 116 -10.85 2.17 -1.72
CA TYR A 116 -11.83 2.85 -2.57
C TYR A 116 -13.23 2.76 -1.96
N ARG A 117 -13.67 1.54 -1.65
CA ARG A 117 -14.99 1.33 -1.03
C ARG A 117 -15.09 1.99 0.34
N TYR A 118 -14.01 2.18 1.08
CA TYR A 118 -14.03 2.88 2.35
C TYR A 118 -14.14 4.41 2.16
N ALA A 119 -13.33 4.97 1.27
CA ALA A 119 -13.26 6.40 0.98
C ALA A 119 -14.54 6.95 0.32
N PHE A 120 -15.15 6.17 -0.56
CA PHE A 120 -16.31 6.58 -1.36
C PHE A 120 -17.65 6.01 -0.86
N ARG A 121 -17.67 5.31 0.29
CA ARG A 121 -18.94 4.85 0.88
C ARG A 121 -19.81 6.04 1.28
N SER A 122 -21.12 5.92 1.03
CA SER A 122 -22.09 6.92 1.50
C SER A 122 -21.94 7.20 3.01
N PRO A 123 -21.85 8.47 3.45
CA PRO A 123 -21.72 8.84 4.85
C PRO A 123 -22.78 8.24 5.77
N GLN A 124 -24.02 8.13 5.28
CA GLN A 124 -25.19 7.64 6.03
C GLN A 124 -25.03 6.17 6.45
N LEU A 125 -24.31 5.37 5.67
CA LEU A 125 -24.07 3.96 5.95
C LEU A 125 -23.06 3.72 7.10
N TRP A 126 -22.40 4.77 7.58
CA TRP A 126 -21.53 4.72 8.76
C TRP A 126 -22.25 5.14 10.05
N GLN A 127 -23.42 5.76 9.92
CA GLN A 127 -24.21 6.30 11.04
C GLN A 127 -25.34 5.37 11.49
N GLN A 128 -25.65 4.31 10.72
CA GLN A 128 -26.60 3.28 11.14
C GLN A 128 -25.92 2.32 12.13
N ARG A 129 -25.97 2.67 13.42
CA ARG A 129 -25.82 1.77 14.56
C ARG A 129 -26.96 2.00 15.52
#